data_AF-A0A2X0MD06-F1
#
_entry.id   AF-A0A2X0MD06-F1
#
_cell.length_a   1.000
_cell.length_b   1.000
_cell.length_c   1.000
_cell.angle_alpha   90.00
_cell.angle_beta   90.00
_cell.angle_gamma   90.00
#
_symmetry.space_group_name_H-M   'P 1'
#
loop_
_entity.id
_entity.type
_entity.pdbx_description
1 polymer ?
#
loop_
_entity_poly.entity_id
_entity_poly.type
_entity_poly.pdbx_seq_one_letter_code
_entity_poly.pdbx_strand_id
1 'polypeptide(L)'
;MATLSESVATTSAKTLDTPSLKRTRGQSLLDDFAGFRTELDAHVGLSLPAIRNCTSRRVGLERVIKTSRDITALSKKLIFTLHRITNTPRATVLQEAEAKIAQLRELFIKVHVEVQGDQFWRYVLDKRTCVNEILAESLLLCPHHRYEKAISPGMQEYLEGWTFYYYILHQRIPTLSEAQASLLSPLPAEPSESTTKPNDRTPLVRVTGEDYLGGIADLTGELMRLAIASIGKSLAAATAAAGGDKGEDIDDLGSLVRAIKGDLDPLAPYARWLGKKLVVLDQSLSKIELASYNLKVRGAEFPDAQPRWTESDERDSALEAY
;
A
#
# COMPACT_ATOMS: atom_id res chain seq x y z
N MET A 1 53.18 -23.55 -79.93
CA MET A 1 53.40 -22.24 -79.32
C MET A 1 52.06 -21.67 -78.90
N ALA A 2 51.79 -21.16 -77.73
CA ALA A 2 52.36 -21.26 -76.39
C ALA A 2 51.20 -20.75 -75.51
N THR A 3 50.68 -21.60 -74.64
CA THR A 3 49.67 -21.25 -73.64
C THR A 3 50.38 -20.58 -72.47
N LEU A 4 50.12 -19.29 -72.25
CA LEU A 4 50.56 -18.57 -71.05
C LEU A 4 49.45 -18.62 -70.00
N SER A 5 49.68 -19.41 -68.96
CA SER A 5 48.99 -19.37 -67.68
C SER A 5 49.74 -18.40 -66.76
N GLU A 6 49.07 -17.37 -66.26
CA GLU A 6 49.59 -16.55 -65.17
C GLU A 6 49.39 -17.26 -63.82
N SER A 7 50.49 -17.41 -63.08
CA SER A 7 50.53 -17.95 -61.72
C SER A 7 50.32 -16.84 -60.70
N VAL A 8 49.24 -16.93 -59.93
CA VAL A 8 49.02 -16.08 -58.74
C VAL A 8 49.69 -16.75 -57.54
N ALA A 9 50.64 -16.05 -56.93
CA ALA A 9 51.40 -16.51 -55.78
C ALA A 9 50.53 -16.65 -54.53
N THR A 10 50.56 -17.83 -53.90
CA THR A 10 49.91 -18.12 -52.62
C THR A 10 50.82 -17.68 -51.46
N THR A 11 50.54 -16.53 -50.86
CA THR A 11 51.18 -16.13 -49.60
C THR A 11 50.46 -16.79 -48.43
N SER A 12 51.09 -17.78 -47.81
CA SER A 12 50.59 -18.50 -46.63
C SER A 12 50.55 -17.59 -45.41
N ALA A 13 49.35 -17.22 -44.96
CA ALA A 13 49.15 -16.51 -43.70
C ALA A 13 49.25 -17.51 -42.54
N LYS A 14 50.27 -17.34 -41.68
CA LYS A 14 50.42 -18.06 -40.41
C LYS A 14 49.22 -17.78 -39.51
N THR A 15 48.38 -18.78 -39.29
CA THR A 15 47.37 -18.80 -38.23
C THR A 15 48.10 -18.81 -36.88
N LEU A 16 47.98 -17.72 -36.12
CA LEU A 16 48.39 -17.65 -34.72
C LEU A 16 47.41 -18.49 -33.89
N ASP A 17 47.81 -19.71 -33.54
CA ASP A 17 47.11 -20.53 -32.55
C ASP A 17 47.09 -19.80 -31.20
N THR A 18 45.90 -19.30 -30.85
CA THR A 18 45.62 -18.80 -29.51
C THR A 18 45.33 -20.03 -28.63
N PRO A 19 45.98 -20.18 -27.46
CA PRO A 19 45.75 -21.35 -26.62
C PRO A 19 44.31 -21.37 -26.12
N SER A 20 43.55 -22.40 -26.48
CA SER A 20 42.19 -22.60 -25.98
C SER A 20 42.24 -22.76 -24.46
N LEU A 21 41.83 -21.72 -23.73
CA LEU A 21 41.62 -21.79 -22.28
C LEU A 21 40.73 -23.01 -22.00
N LYS A 22 41.25 -23.98 -21.23
CA LYS A 22 40.50 -25.19 -20.85
C LYS A 22 39.23 -24.74 -20.13
N ARG A 23 38.09 -24.90 -20.82
CA ARG A 23 36.77 -24.56 -20.28
C ARG A 23 36.59 -25.22 -18.93
N THR A 24 36.15 -24.45 -17.95
CA THR A 24 35.82 -25.01 -16.65
C THR A 24 34.56 -25.87 -16.75
N ARG A 25 34.46 -26.93 -15.95
CA ARG A 25 33.25 -27.79 -15.89
C ARG A 25 31.97 -26.97 -15.65
N GLY A 26 32.08 -25.86 -14.91
CA GLY A 26 30.96 -24.95 -14.67
C GLY A 26 30.51 -24.19 -15.93
N GLN A 27 31.43 -23.77 -16.80
CA GLN A 27 31.09 -23.15 -18.09
C GLN A 27 30.46 -24.15 -19.05
N SER A 28 30.99 -25.38 -19.11
CA SER A 28 30.37 -26.46 -19.89
C SER A 28 28.96 -26.76 -19.41
N LEU A 29 28.75 -26.86 -18.10
CA LEU A 29 27.41 -27.08 -17.53
C LEU A 29 26.47 -25.91 -17.82
N LEU A 30 26.92 -24.66 -17.71
CA LEU A 30 26.08 -23.49 -18.03
C LEU A 30 25.70 -23.44 -19.51
N ASP A 31 26.61 -23.81 -20.42
CA ASP A 31 26.33 -23.92 -21.85
C ASP A 31 25.35 -25.07 -22.14
N ASP A 32 25.50 -26.21 -21.46
CA ASP A 32 24.55 -27.34 -21.54
C ASP A 32 23.15 -26.92 -21.03
N PHE A 33 23.09 -26.18 -19.92
CA PHE A 33 21.83 -25.61 -19.41
C PHE A 33 21.24 -24.52 -20.31
N ALA A 34 22.08 -23.72 -20.98
CA ALA A 34 21.63 -22.72 -21.95
C ALA A 34 21.00 -23.39 -23.17
N GLY A 35 21.59 -24.49 -23.66
CA GLY A 35 21.01 -25.36 -24.69
C GLY A 35 19.68 -25.99 -24.26
N PHE A 36 19.62 -26.50 -23.02
CA PHE A 36 18.36 -27.01 -22.45
C PHE A 36 17.28 -25.94 -22.33
N ARG A 37 17.66 -24.70 -22.00
CA ARG A 37 16.72 -23.58 -21.87
C ARG A 37 16.15 -23.19 -23.23
N THR A 38 16.97 -23.07 -24.26
CA THR A 38 16.51 -22.79 -25.62
C THR A 38 15.70 -23.94 -26.21
N GLU A 39 16.05 -25.19 -25.90
CA GLU A 39 15.26 -26.36 -26.30
C GLU A 39 13.91 -26.42 -25.58
N LEU A 40 13.86 -26.14 -24.28
CA LEU A 40 12.61 -25.99 -23.52
C LEU A 40 11.78 -24.80 -24.02
N ASP A 41 12.39 -23.65 -24.29
CA ASP A 41 11.70 -22.46 -24.79
C ASP A 41 11.21 -22.67 -26.24
N ALA A 42 11.93 -23.42 -27.08
CA ALA A 42 11.47 -23.85 -28.40
C ALA A 42 10.35 -24.89 -28.31
N HIS A 43 10.45 -25.83 -27.37
CA HIS A 43 9.40 -26.83 -27.12
C HIS A 43 8.15 -26.18 -26.52
N VAL A 44 8.27 -25.18 -25.64
CA VAL A 44 7.17 -24.35 -25.12
C VAL A 44 6.63 -23.38 -26.17
N GLY A 45 7.48 -22.91 -27.10
CA GLY A 45 7.09 -22.10 -28.26
C GLY A 45 6.29 -22.89 -29.30
N LEU A 46 6.58 -24.18 -29.45
CA LEU A 46 5.85 -25.14 -30.31
C LEU A 46 4.68 -25.83 -29.58
N SER A 47 4.71 -25.92 -28.25
CA SER A 47 3.68 -26.59 -27.47
C SER A 47 2.51 -25.65 -27.19
N LEU A 48 1.35 -26.03 -27.75
CA LEU A 48 -0.02 -25.70 -27.35
C LEU A 48 -0.23 -24.25 -26.85
N PRO A 49 -1.05 -23.42 -27.53
CA PRO A 49 -1.40 -22.05 -27.11
C PRO A 49 -1.73 -21.90 -25.61
N ALA A 50 -2.25 -22.96 -24.98
CA ALA A 50 -2.48 -23.07 -23.54
C ALA A 50 -1.23 -22.87 -22.65
N ILE A 51 -0.07 -23.44 -23.01
CA ILE A 51 1.16 -23.34 -22.19
C ILE A 51 1.76 -21.94 -22.31
N ARG A 52 1.84 -21.39 -23.52
CA ARG A 52 2.33 -20.01 -23.76
C ARG A 52 1.49 -18.97 -23.02
N ASN A 53 0.16 -19.13 -23.05
CA ASN A 53 -0.76 -18.26 -22.30
C ASN A 53 -0.60 -18.43 -20.78
N CYS A 54 -0.34 -19.65 -20.29
CA CYS A 54 -0.11 -19.91 -18.86
C CYS A 54 1.18 -19.25 -18.35
N THR A 55 2.27 -19.33 -19.11
CA THR A 55 3.55 -18.67 -18.78
C THR A 55 3.40 -17.16 -18.80
N SER A 56 2.79 -16.58 -19.84
CA SER A 56 2.56 -15.13 -19.94
C SER A 56 1.75 -14.60 -18.74
N ARG A 57 0.67 -15.30 -18.36
CA ARG A 57 -0.16 -14.98 -17.18
C ARG A 57 0.63 -15.04 -15.88
N ARG A 58 1.50 -16.04 -15.71
CA ARG A 58 2.33 -16.16 -14.50
C ARG A 58 3.30 -14.97 -14.36
N VAL A 59 3.94 -14.57 -15.46
CA VAL A 59 4.85 -13.40 -15.46
C VAL A 59 4.07 -12.12 -15.17
N GLY A 60 2.87 -11.95 -15.73
CA GLY A 60 1.97 -10.82 -15.41
C GLY A 60 1.59 -10.77 -13.93
N LEU A 61 1.23 -11.90 -13.34
CA LEU A 61 0.91 -11.99 -11.91
C LEU A 61 2.11 -11.62 -11.02
N GLU A 62 3.31 -12.08 -11.36
CA GLU A 62 4.52 -11.71 -10.62
C GLU A 62 4.80 -10.21 -10.67
N ARG A 63 4.57 -9.54 -11.82
CA ARG A 63 4.70 -8.09 -11.95
C ARG A 63 3.67 -7.35 -11.10
N VAL A 64 2.43 -7.83 -11.06
CA VAL A 64 1.38 -7.28 -10.20
C VAL A 64 1.72 -7.48 -8.73
N ILE A 65 2.21 -8.65 -8.32
CA ILE A 65 2.64 -8.90 -6.93
C ILE A 65 3.78 -7.96 -6.52
N LYS A 66 4.76 -7.74 -7.40
CA LYS A 66 5.86 -6.79 -7.14
C LYS A 66 5.33 -5.38 -6.93
N THR A 67 4.46 -4.92 -7.83
CA THR A 67 3.85 -3.58 -7.74
C THR A 67 2.95 -3.46 -6.50
N SER A 68 2.22 -4.51 -6.13
CA SER A 68 1.42 -4.58 -4.89
C SER A 68 2.28 -4.41 -3.64
N ARG A 69 3.47 -5.02 -3.60
CA ARG A 69 4.44 -4.82 -2.51
C ARG A 69 4.97 -3.39 -2.46
N ASP A 70 5.22 -2.78 -3.63
CA ASP A 70 5.65 -1.37 -3.70
C ASP A 70 4.53 -0.43 -3.18
N ILE A 71 3.27 -0.73 -3.51
CA ILE A 71 2.09 -0.03 -2.97
C ILE A 71 2.06 -0.17 -1.45
N THR A 72 2.16 -1.38 -0.90
CA THR A 72 2.21 -1.60 0.55
C THR A 72 3.32 -0.79 1.20
N ALA A 73 4.54 -0.82 0.65
CA ALA A 73 5.68 -0.10 1.21
C ALA A 73 5.46 1.43 1.19
N LEU A 74 4.88 1.97 0.13
CA LEU A 74 4.60 3.40 0.01
C LEU A 74 3.41 3.84 0.89
N SER A 75 2.38 3.01 1.02
CA SER A 75 1.25 3.24 1.93
C SER A 75 1.70 3.29 3.40
N LYS A 76 2.63 2.42 3.81
CA LYS A 76 3.27 2.50 5.14
C LYS A 76 3.97 3.83 5.34
N LYS A 77 4.75 4.28 4.35
CA LYS A 77 5.43 5.59 4.40
C LYS A 77 4.43 6.74 4.49
N LEU A 78 3.27 6.63 3.84
CA LEU A 78 2.17 7.59 3.98
C LEU A 78 1.66 7.61 5.43
N ILE A 79 1.33 6.46 6.02
CA ILE A 79 0.86 6.34 7.41
C ILE A 79 1.88 6.95 8.38
N PHE A 80 3.17 6.59 8.27
CA PHE A 80 4.23 7.18 9.10
C PHE A 80 4.38 8.69 8.90
N THR A 81 4.15 9.20 7.70
CA THR A 81 4.15 10.64 7.44
C THR A 81 3.01 11.32 8.19
N LEU A 82 1.80 10.74 8.16
CA LEU A 82 0.62 11.30 8.80
C LEU A 82 0.76 11.36 10.33
N HIS A 83 1.38 10.37 10.96
CA HIS A 83 1.64 10.38 12.40
C HIS A 83 2.52 11.54 12.88
N ARG A 84 3.29 12.15 11.99
CA ARG A 84 4.11 13.33 12.32
C ARG A 84 3.27 14.58 12.58
N ILE A 85 1.96 14.57 12.31
CA ILE A 85 1.06 15.71 12.55
C ILE A 85 1.05 16.19 14.00
N THR A 86 1.41 15.31 14.93
CA THR A 86 1.58 15.66 16.35
C THR A 86 2.76 16.61 16.57
N ASN A 87 3.86 16.45 15.84
CA ASN A 87 5.13 17.15 16.08
C ASN A 87 5.53 18.13 14.96
N THR A 88 4.89 18.06 13.80
CA THR A 88 5.21 18.87 12.61
C THR A 88 3.97 19.69 12.21
N PRO A 89 4.14 20.90 11.66
CA PRO A 89 3.02 21.70 11.16
C PRO A 89 2.14 20.89 10.20
N ARG A 90 0.83 20.93 10.45
CA ARG A 90 -0.18 20.17 9.69
C ARG A 90 -0.09 20.39 8.18
N ALA A 91 0.11 21.63 7.74
CA ALA A 91 0.22 21.95 6.31
C ALA A 91 1.38 21.21 5.61
N THR A 92 2.55 21.15 6.25
CA THR A 92 3.73 20.44 5.71
C THR A 92 3.48 18.94 5.63
N VAL A 93 2.87 18.35 6.66
CA VAL A 93 2.54 16.92 6.68
C VAL A 93 1.55 16.56 5.58
N LEU A 94 0.52 17.38 5.38
CA LEU A 94 -0.49 17.15 4.34
C LEU A 94 0.10 17.26 2.93
N GLN A 95 0.97 18.25 2.68
CA GLN A 95 1.67 18.38 1.40
C GLN A 95 2.55 17.15 1.10
N GLU A 96 3.31 16.68 2.09
CA GLU A 96 4.12 15.46 1.95
C GLU A 96 3.27 14.20 1.75
N ALA A 97 2.07 14.15 2.34
CA ALA A 97 1.14 13.05 2.19
C ALA A 97 0.51 13.03 0.79
N GLU A 98 0.08 14.19 0.28
CA GLU A 98 -0.46 14.34 -1.07
C GLU A 98 0.53 13.92 -2.15
N ALA A 99 1.81 14.27 -2.00
CA ALA A 99 2.87 13.82 -2.90
C ALA A 99 3.00 12.29 -2.91
N LYS A 100 2.87 11.62 -1.76
CA LYS A 100 2.89 10.15 -1.67
C LYS A 100 1.62 9.52 -2.25
N ILE A 101 0.46 10.14 -2.06
CA ILE A 101 -0.80 9.69 -2.68
C ILE A 101 -0.73 9.79 -4.20
N ALA A 102 -0.08 10.83 -4.75
CA ALA A 102 0.16 10.93 -6.19
C ALA A 102 1.05 9.78 -6.71
N GLN A 103 2.15 9.47 -6.02
CA GLN A 103 3.02 8.32 -6.35
C GLN A 103 2.26 6.98 -6.24
N LEU A 104 1.40 6.81 -5.23
CA LEU A 104 0.54 5.62 -5.10
C LEU A 104 -0.39 5.48 -6.31
N ARG A 105 -0.98 6.59 -6.80
CA ARG A 105 -1.82 6.58 -8.00
C ARG A 105 -1.05 6.11 -9.23
N GLU A 106 0.19 6.53 -9.41
CA GLU A 106 1.05 6.05 -10.52
C GLU A 106 1.26 4.53 -10.46
N LEU A 107 1.48 3.98 -9.25
CA LEU A 107 1.57 2.53 -9.07
C LEU A 107 0.26 1.81 -9.42
N PHE A 108 -0.90 2.37 -9.05
CA PHE A 108 -2.20 1.82 -9.44
C PHE A 108 -2.46 1.92 -10.95
N ILE A 109 -1.99 2.98 -11.62
CA ILE A 109 -2.01 3.08 -13.09
C ILE A 109 -1.17 1.97 -13.71
N LYS A 110 0.03 1.72 -13.18
CA LYS A 110 0.89 0.62 -13.63
C LYS A 110 0.20 -0.74 -13.47
N VAL A 111 -0.44 -0.98 -12.33
CA VAL A 111 -1.26 -2.19 -12.10
C VAL A 111 -2.40 -2.27 -13.12
N HIS A 112 -3.10 -1.17 -13.38
CA HIS A 112 -4.20 -1.13 -14.34
C HIS A 112 -3.76 -1.54 -15.74
N VAL A 113 -2.62 -1.02 -16.23
CA VAL A 113 -2.07 -1.34 -17.56
C VAL A 113 -1.69 -2.83 -17.66
N GLU A 114 -1.02 -3.36 -16.65
CA GLU A 114 -0.63 -4.79 -16.59
C GLU A 114 -1.85 -5.72 -16.57
N VAL A 115 -2.97 -5.28 -15.98
CA VAL A 115 -4.22 -6.05 -15.90
C VAL A 115 -5.07 -5.91 -17.19
N GLN A 116 -5.05 -4.74 -17.86
CA GLN A 116 -5.76 -4.50 -19.13
C GLN A 116 -5.19 -5.31 -20.30
N GLY A 117 -3.86 -5.48 -20.37
CA GLY A 117 -3.19 -6.23 -21.43
C GLY A 117 -3.67 -7.67 -21.61
N ASP A 118 -4.28 -8.26 -20.56
CA ASP A 118 -4.74 -9.65 -20.52
C ASP A 118 -6.28 -9.82 -20.68
N GLN A 119 -7.04 -8.79 -21.10
CA GLN A 119 -8.52 -8.82 -21.27
C GLN A 119 -9.29 -9.21 -19.99
N PHE A 120 -8.89 -8.64 -18.85
CA PHE A 120 -9.35 -9.03 -17.52
C PHE A 120 -10.76 -8.52 -17.14
N TRP A 121 -11.15 -7.27 -17.41
CA TRP A 121 -12.41 -6.73 -16.86
C TRP A 121 -13.68 -7.15 -17.61
N ARG A 122 -13.54 -7.89 -18.71
CA ARG A 122 -14.65 -8.23 -19.63
C ARG A 122 -15.72 -9.14 -19.00
N TYR A 123 -15.38 -9.87 -17.93
CA TYR A 123 -16.28 -10.80 -17.24
C TYR A 123 -16.86 -10.27 -15.91
N VAL A 124 -16.46 -9.07 -15.46
CA VAL A 124 -16.91 -8.52 -14.16
C VAL A 124 -18.23 -7.75 -14.29
N LEU A 125 -18.61 -7.33 -15.50
CA LEU A 125 -19.86 -6.59 -15.72
C LEU A 125 -21.10 -7.48 -15.83
N ASP A 126 -20.94 -8.80 -16.00
CA ASP A 126 -22.07 -9.73 -16.10
C ASP A 126 -21.93 -10.91 -15.12
N LYS A 127 -22.40 -10.72 -13.88
CA LYS A 127 -22.52 -11.83 -12.92
C LYS A 127 -23.51 -12.92 -13.38
N ARG A 128 -24.28 -12.73 -14.47
CA ARG A 128 -25.25 -13.72 -14.95
C ARG A 128 -24.66 -14.77 -15.89
N THR A 129 -23.55 -14.52 -16.59
CA THR A 129 -22.96 -15.48 -17.53
C THR A 129 -22.09 -16.57 -16.87
N CYS A 130 -21.56 -16.34 -15.67
CA CYS A 130 -20.74 -17.33 -14.96
C CYS A 130 -21.53 -18.50 -14.33
N VAL A 131 -22.86 -18.49 -14.38
CA VAL A 131 -23.68 -19.55 -13.74
C VAL A 131 -23.89 -20.77 -14.66
N ASN A 132 -23.63 -20.65 -15.97
CA ASN A 132 -23.92 -21.73 -16.92
C ASN A 132 -22.72 -22.60 -17.33
N GLU A 133 -21.52 -22.38 -16.78
CA GLU A 133 -20.43 -23.37 -16.85
C GLU A 133 -20.29 -24.08 -15.50
N ILE A 134 -21.25 -24.98 -15.24
CA ILE A 134 -21.20 -25.92 -14.13
C ILE A 134 -20.10 -26.95 -14.41
N LEU A 135 -18.87 -26.62 -14.03
CA LEU A 135 -17.87 -27.54 -13.47
C LEU A 135 -17.12 -26.80 -12.36
N ALA A 136 -17.82 -26.68 -11.23
CA ALA A 136 -17.47 -25.89 -10.04
C ALA A 136 -16.32 -26.47 -9.18
N GLU A 137 -15.29 -27.07 -9.77
CA GLU A 137 -14.07 -27.51 -9.04
C GLU A 137 -12.89 -26.53 -9.24
N SER A 138 -13.09 -25.47 -10.01
CA SER A 138 -12.03 -24.57 -10.50
C SER A 138 -12.22 -23.09 -10.15
N LEU A 139 -12.90 -22.75 -9.05
CA LEU A 139 -12.91 -21.36 -8.52
C LEU A 139 -11.51 -20.84 -8.15
N LEU A 140 -10.54 -21.74 -7.94
CA LEU A 140 -9.11 -21.43 -7.82
C LEU A 140 -8.42 -21.09 -9.15
N LEU A 141 -9.05 -21.41 -10.29
CA LEU A 141 -8.49 -21.23 -11.63
C LEU A 141 -8.97 -19.94 -12.31
N CYS A 142 -10.04 -19.30 -11.82
CA CYS A 142 -10.51 -18.01 -12.31
C CYS A 142 -9.37 -16.97 -12.23
N PRO A 143 -8.96 -16.36 -13.37
CA PRO A 143 -7.90 -15.36 -13.38
C PRO A 143 -8.18 -14.20 -12.41
N HIS A 144 -9.42 -13.76 -12.28
CA HIS A 144 -9.81 -12.63 -11.41
C HIS A 144 -9.41 -12.79 -9.95
N HIS A 145 -9.77 -13.93 -9.35
CA HIS A 145 -9.49 -14.19 -7.93
C HIS A 145 -8.00 -14.21 -7.60
N ARG A 146 -7.13 -14.57 -8.57
CA ARG A 146 -5.68 -14.61 -8.36
C ARG A 146 -5.05 -13.23 -8.35
N TYR A 147 -5.46 -12.32 -9.24
CA TYR A 147 -4.94 -10.95 -9.26
C TYR A 147 -5.57 -10.09 -8.16
N GLU A 148 -6.85 -10.27 -7.86
CA GLU A 148 -7.52 -9.63 -6.73
C GLU A 148 -6.79 -9.96 -5.42
N LYS A 149 -6.51 -11.25 -5.17
CA LYS A 149 -5.69 -11.67 -4.02
C LYS A 149 -4.26 -11.13 -4.04
N ALA A 150 -3.67 -10.94 -5.21
CA ALA A 150 -2.32 -10.41 -5.33
C ALA A 150 -2.26 -8.91 -4.97
N ILE A 151 -3.29 -8.15 -5.32
CA ILE A 151 -3.39 -6.70 -5.07
C ILE A 151 -3.97 -6.40 -3.69
N SER A 152 -4.86 -7.25 -3.18
CA SER A 152 -5.60 -7.07 -1.92
C SER A 152 -4.73 -6.62 -0.74
N PRO A 153 -3.53 -7.18 -0.48
CA PRO A 153 -2.66 -6.68 0.58
C PRO A 153 -2.20 -5.22 0.38
N GLY A 154 -1.83 -4.84 -0.85
CA GLY A 154 -1.49 -3.47 -1.20
C GLY A 154 -2.70 -2.53 -1.15
N MET A 155 -3.87 -3.02 -1.54
CA MET A 155 -5.13 -2.28 -1.50
C MET A 155 -5.56 -1.98 -0.06
N GLN A 156 -5.52 -2.97 0.84
CA GLN A 156 -5.87 -2.79 2.25
C GLN A 156 -4.97 -1.75 2.92
N GLU A 157 -3.66 -1.84 2.71
CA GLU A 157 -2.69 -0.88 3.26
C GLU A 157 -2.87 0.53 2.65
N TYR A 158 -3.17 0.61 1.34
CA TYR A 158 -3.52 1.88 0.70
C TYR A 158 -4.77 2.50 1.31
N LEU A 159 -5.82 1.69 1.51
CA LEU A 159 -7.08 2.15 2.09
C LEU A 159 -6.87 2.58 3.54
N GLU A 160 -6.10 1.85 4.34
CA GLU A 160 -5.69 2.27 5.68
C GLU A 160 -5.02 3.66 5.65
N GLY A 161 -3.98 3.85 4.84
CA GLY A 161 -3.27 5.14 4.77
C GLY A 161 -4.10 6.29 4.18
N TRP A 162 -4.90 6.03 3.15
CA TRP A 162 -5.75 7.04 2.52
C TRP A 162 -6.95 7.42 3.38
N THR A 163 -7.60 6.45 4.02
CA THR A 163 -8.69 6.71 4.97
C THR A 163 -8.17 7.43 6.20
N PHE A 164 -6.93 7.17 6.63
CA PHE A 164 -6.29 7.94 7.70
C PHE A 164 -6.06 9.40 7.30
N TYR A 165 -5.52 9.65 6.09
CA TYR A 165 -5.40 11.01 5.56
C TYR A 165 -6.77 11.71 5.46
N TYR A 166 -7.79 10.99 4.98
CA TYR A 166 -9.15 11.50 4.87
C TYR A 166 -9.73 11.87 6.24
N TYR A 167 -9.54 11.00 7.25
CA TYR A 167 -9.95 11.26 8.61
C TYR A 167 -9.28 12.52 9.16
N ILE A 168 -7.96 12.65 9.00
CA ILE A 168 -7.22 13.83 9.44
C ILE A 168 -7.86 15.10 8.87
N LEU A 169 -8.24 15.11 7.58
CA LEU A 169 -8.85 16.26 6.90
C LEU A 169 -10.29 16.55 7.32
N HIS A 170 -11.13 15.53 7.40
CA HIS A 170 -12.58 15.68 7.47
C HIS A 170 -13.20 15.25 8.80
N GLN A 171 -12.40 14.66 9.69
CA GLN A 171 -12.83 14.11 11.00
C GLN A 171 -13.98 13.10 10.86
N ARG A 172 -13.98 12.31 9.78
CA ARG A 172 -14.93 11.23 9.51
C ARG A 172 -14.31 10.13 8.67
N ILE A 173 -14.97 8.98 8.63
CA ILE A 173 -14.61 7.88 7.74
C ILE A 173 -15.22 8.11 6.35
N PRO A 174 -14.45 7.94 5.26
CA PRO A 174 -14.98 8.05 3.90
C PRO A 174 -15.80 6.80 3.55
N THR A 175 -16.86 6.96 2.77
CA THR A 175 -17.67 5.85 2.26
C THR A 175 -16.91 5.01 1.22
N LEU A 176 -17.39 3.79 0.94
CA LEU A 176 -16.83 2.94 -0.13
C LEU A 176 -16.84 3.64 -1.49
N SER A 177 -17.86 4.47 -1.78
CA SER A 177 -17.92 5.24 -3.03
C SER A 177 -16.84 6.31 -3.10
N GLU A 178 -16.55 6.98 -1.98
CA GLU A 178 -15.47 7.98 -1.90
C GLU A 178 -14.09 7.32 -2.00
N ALA A 179 -13.92 6.14 -1.39
CA ALA A 179 -12.72 5.34 -1.54
C ALA A 179 -12.53 4.84 -2.99
N GLN A 180 -13.61 4.45 -3.69
CA GLN A 180 -13.52 4.11 -5.11
C GLN A 180 -13.18 5.33 -5.97
N ALA A 181 -13.69 6.51 -5.60
CA ALA A 181 -13.44 7.76 -6.30
C ALA A 181 -11.96 8.19 -6.25
N SER A 182 -11.24 7.82 -5.18
CA SER A 182 -9.81 8.15 -5.05
C SER A 182 -8.92 7.45 -6.09
N LEU A 183 -9.40 6.33 -6.64
CA LEU A 183 -8.77 5.47 -7.64
C LEU A 183 -9.42 5.52 -9.03
N LEU A 184 -10.10 6.62 -9.36
CA LEU A 184 -10.57 6.86 -10.72
C LEU A 184 -9.42 7.31 -11.62
N SER A 185 -9.52 6.97 -12.91
CA SER A 185 -8.56 7.42 -13.92
C SER A 185 -8.55 8.95 -14.01
N PRO A 186 -7.38 9.57 -14.28
CA PRO A 186 -7.29 11.02 -14.53
C PRO A 186 -8.23 11.45 -15.65
N LEU A 187 -8.74 12.69 -15.57
CA LEU A 187 -9.47 13.29 -16.69
C LEU A 187 -8.55 13.38 -17.91
N PRO A 188 -9.04 13.11 -19.13
CA PRO A 188 -8.31 13.42 -20.34
C PRO A 188 -7.95 14.92 -20.37
N ALA A 189 -6.71 15.23 -20.75
CA ALA A 189 -6.23 16.62 -20.87
C ALA A 189 -6.89 17.39 -22.03
N GLU A 190 -7.44 16.67 -23.02
CA GLU A 190 -8.14 17.25 -24.16
C GLU A 190 -9.66 17.09 -23.98
N PRO A 191 -10.45 18.16 -24.10
CA PRO A 191 -11.90 18.06 -24.13
C PRO A 191 -12.33 17.43 -25.45
N SER A 192 -12.43 16.10 -25.50
CA SER A 192 -13.07 15.43 -26.64
C SER A 192 -14.59 15.63 -26.57
N GLU A 193 -15.20 15.99 -27.70
CA GLU A 193 -16.62 16.35 -27.87
C GLU A 193 -17.62 15.21 -27.53
N SER A 194 -17.15 14.04 -27.12
CA SER A 194 -18.00 13.01 -26.53
C SER A 194 -18.18 13.29 -25.03
N THR A 195 -19.33 13.88 -24.70
CA THR A 195 -19.86 14.14 -23.36
C THR A 195 -19.75 12.93 -22.43
N THR A 196 -18.57 12.68 -21.88
CA THR A 196 -18.35 11.62 -20.90
C THR A 196 -18.87 12.17 -19.59
N LYS A 197 -20.08 11.75 -19.20
CA LYS A 197 -20.65 12.12 -17.90
C LYS A 197 -19.63 11.75 -16.81
N PRO A 198 -19.58 12.47 -15.66
CA PRO A 198 -18.68 12.14 -14.56
C PRO A 198 -18.76 10.67 -14.08
N ASN A 199 -19.85 9.96 -14.40
CA ASN A 199 -20.06 8.54 -14.12
C ASN A 199 -19.39 7.53 -15.09
N ASP A 200 -18.78 7.95 -16.20
CA ASP A 200 -18.16 7.04 -17.20
C ASP A 200 -16.65 6.85 -17.02
N ARG A 201 -16.06 7.34 -15.92
CA ARG A 201 -14.63 7.13 -15.66
C ARG A 201 -14.35 5.68 -15.28
N THR A 202 -13.50 5.02 -16.05
CA THR A 202 -13.05 3.66 -15.76
C THR A 202 -12.21 3.66 -14.47
N PRO A 203 -12.55 2.86 -13.45
CA PRO A 203 -11.74 2.73 -12.25
C PRO A 203 -10.37 2.11 -12.60
N LEU A 204 -9.29 2.63 -12.00
CA LEU A 204 -7.95 2.07 -12.16
C LEU A 204 -7.93 0.64 -11.60
N VAL A 205 -8.44 0.48 -10.38
CA VAL A 205 -8.68 -0.81 -9.74
C VAL A 205 -10.00 -0.71 -8.98
N ARG A 206 -10.79 -1.79 -9.00
CA ARG A 206 -12.02 -1.90 -8.20
C ARG A 206 -11.65 -2.05 -6.73
N VAL A 207 -12.21 -1.22 -5.87
CA VAL A 207 -12.17 -1.38 -4.42
C VAL A 207 -13.25 -2.38 -4.01
N THR A 208 -12.85 -3.50 -3.43
CA THR A 208 -13.77 -4.53 -2.95
C THR A 208 -14.29 -4.17 -1.55
N GLY A 209 -15.47 -4.69 -1.19
CA GLY A 209 -15.99 -4.52 0.17
C GLY A 209 -15.06 -5.15 1.22
N GLU A 210 -14.43 -6.29 0.89
CA GLU A 210 -13.49 -6.96 1.79
C GLU A 210 -12.23 -6.13 2.03
N ASP A 211 -11.64 -5.54 0.98
CA ASP A 211 -10.44 -4.70 1.11
C ASP A 211 -10.73 -3.42 1.87
N TYR A 212 -11.89 -2.80 1.61
CA TYR A 212 -12.32 -1.60 2.33
C TYR A 212 -12.54 -1.88 3.82
N LEU A 213 -13.31 -2.91 4.17
CA LEU A 213 -13.50 -3.30 5.57
C LEU A 213 -12.16 -3.69 6.22
N GLY A 214 -11.27 -4.34 5.45
CA GLY A 214 -9.94 -4.71 5.89
C GLY A 214 -9.10 -3.49 6.28
N GLY A 215 -9.06 -2.48 5.41
CA GLY A 215 -8.33 -1.23 5.67
C GLY A 215 -8.95 -0.40 6.80
N ILE A 216 -10.28 -0.34 6.92
CA ILE A 216 -10.95 0.35 8.04
C ILE A 216 -10.66 -0.35 9.39
N ALA A 217 -10.61 -1.68 9.41
CA ALA A 217 -10.26 -2.41 10.62
C ALA A 217 -8.82 -2.10 11.06
N ASP A 218 -7.85 -2.05 10.14
CA ASP A 218 -6.45 -1.72 10.47
C ASP A 218 -6.28 -0.24 10.82
N LEU A 219 -7.03 0.67 10.17
CA LEU A 219 -7.08 2.10 10.49
C LEU A 219 -7.36 2.36 11.98
N THR A 220 -8.20 1.55 12.63
CA THR A 220 -8.49 1.73 14.07
C THR A 220 -7.24 1.64 14.94
N GLY A 221 -6.24 0.84 14.55
CA GLY A 221 -4.94 0.78 15.20
C GLY A 221 -4.15 2.07 15.04
N GLU A 222 -4.23 2.70 13.86
CA GLU A 222 -3.57 3.97 13.58
C GLU A 222 -4.27 5.14 14.30
N LEU A 223 -5.60 5.13 14.39
CA LEU A 223 -6.35 6.08 15.23
C LEU A 223 -5.95 5.94 16.71
N MET A 224 -5.83 4.72 17.25
CA MET A 224 -5.33 4.53 18.61
C MET A 224 -3.93 5.15 18.79
N ARG A 225 -2.99 4.91 17.86
CA ARG A 225 -1.65 5.52 17.94
C ARG A 225 -1.73 7.05 17.95
N LEU A 226 -2.60 7.63 17.12
CA LEU A 226 -2.83 9.07 17.06
C LEU A 226 -3.38 9.61 18.39
N ALA A 227 -4.38 8.96 18.98
CA ALA A 227 -4.90 9.33 20.31
C ALA A 227 -3.79 9.33 21.36
N ILE A 228 -3.05 8.24 21.48
CA ILE A 228 -2.00 8.15 22.51
C ILE A 228 -0.91 9.22 22.30
N ALA A 229 -0.57 9.52 21.05
CA ALA A 229 0.39 10.57 20.72
C ALA A 229 -0.17 11.98 21.00
N SER A 230 -1.46 12.23 20.77
CA SER A 230 -2.10 13.53 21.04
C SER A 230 -2.18 13.83 22.54
N ILE A 231 -2.37 12.81 23.39
CA ILE A 231 -2.30 12.94 24.86
C ILE A 231 -0.95 13.48 25.31
N GLY A 232 0.15 12.91 24.82
CA GLY A 232 1.50 13.32 25.20
C GLY A 232 1.74 14.80 24.90
N LYS A 233 1.22 15.29 23.76
CA LYS A 233 1.30 16.70 23.38
C LYS A 233 0.36 17.59 24.19
N SER A 234 -0.89 17.17 24.41
CA SER A 234 -1.86 17.93 25.20
C SER A 234 -1.37 18.16 26.63
N LEU A 235 -0.75 17.13 27.23
CA LEU A 235 -0.08 17.24 28.54
C LEU A 235 1.10 18.23 28.52
N ALA A 236 1.95 18.17 27.49
CA ALA A 236 3.07 19.10 27.34
C ALA A 236 2.62 20.55 27.04
N ALA A 237 1.53 20.72 26.29
CA ALA A 237 0.95 22.03 25.98
C ALA A 237 0.21 22.63 27.19
N ALA A 238 -0.45 21.82 28.01
CA ALA A 238 -1.04 22.27 29.27
C ALA A 238 0.01 22.85 30.24
N THR A 239 1.25 22.35 30.20
CA THR A 239 2.37 22.90 30.98
C THR A 239 3.02 24.15 30.36
N ALA A 240 2.74 24.45 29.09
CA ALA A 240 3.32 25.57 28.35
C ALA A 240 2.20 26.50 27.85
N ALA A 241 1.69 27.36 28.74
CA ALA A 241 0.81 28.50 28.50
C ALA A 241 -0.18 28.42 27.30
N ALA A 242 -1.47 28.33 27.64
CA ALA A 242 -2.63 28.26 26.75
C ALA A 242 -2.55 29.14 25.48
N GLY A 243 -2.44 28.47 24.32
CA GLY A 243 -2.52 29.13 23.00
C GLY A 243 -2.45 28.19 21.80
N GLY A 244 -2.67 26.88 21.99
CA GLY A 244 -2.59 25.89 20.92
C GLY A 244 -3.97 25.51 20.37
N ASP A 245 -4.05 25.34 19.05
CA ASP A 245 -5.13 24.67 18.32
C ASP A 245 -5.67 23.48 19.12
N LYS A 246 -7.00 23.37 19.27
CA LYS A 246 -7.62 22.26 20.01
C LYS A 246 -7.23 20.96 19.29
N GLY A 247 -6.25 20.25 19.85
CA GLY A 247 -5.88 18.92 19.36
C GLY A 247 -7.10 18.01 19.33
N GLU A 248 -7.03 16.95 18.51
CA GLU A 248 -8.10 15.96 18.39
C GLU A 248 -8.49 15.42 19.77
N ASP A 249 -9.77 15.54 20.09
CA ASP A 249 -10.30 15.08 21.37
C ASP A 249 -10.25 13.55 21.41
N ILE A 250 -9.59 13.04 22.45
CA ILE A 250 -9.47 11.59 22.69
C ILE A 250 -10.84 10.94 22.85
N ASP A 251 -11.83 11.67 23.36
CA ASP A 251 -13.20 11.17 23.52
C ASP A 251 -13.93 11.03 22.19
N ASP A 252 -13.73 11.97 21.27
CA ASP A 252 -14.29 11.90 19.92
C ASP A 252 -13.69 10.72 19.18
N LEU A 253 -12.37 10.52 19.30
CA LEU A 253 -11.69 9.38 18.69
C LEU A 253 -12.14 8.04 19.28
N GLY A 254 -12.28 7.97 20.61
CA GLY A 254 -12.81 6.79 21.28
C GLY A 254 -14.25 6.47 20.86
N SER A 255 -15.09 7.51 20.71
CA SER A 255 -16.47 7.37 20.23
C SER A 255 -16.52 6.87 18.78
N LEU A 256 -15.64 7.39 17.92
CA LEU A 256 -15.51 6.93 16.54
C LEU A 256 -15.07 5.45 16.45
N VAL A 257 -14.01 5.07 17.18
CA VAL A 257 -13.51 3.69 17.17
C VAL A 257 -14.57 2.72 17.73
N ARG A 258 -15.33 3.14 18.75
CA ARG A 258 -16.46 2.38 19.29
C ARG A 258 -17.58 2.20 18.26
N ALA A 259 -17.91 3.24 17.50
CA ALA A 259 -18.89 3.16 16.41
C ALA A 259 -18.42 2.19 15.31
N ILE A 260 -17.16 2.30 14.87
CA ILE A 260 -16.57 1.38 13.89
C ILE A 260 -16.64 -0.07 14.37
N LYS A 261 -16.32 -0.32 15.66
CA LYS A 261 -16.46 -1.66 16.26
C LYS A 261 -17.90 -2.16 16.17
N GLY A 262 -18.86 -1.32 16.56
CA GLY A 262 -20.28 -1.65 16.53
C GLY A 262 -20.80 -2.02 15.13
N ASP A 263 -20.26 -1.39 14.09
CA ASP A 263 -20.61 -1.68 12.70
C ASP A 263 -19.89 -2.93 12.16
N LEU A 264 -18.67 -3.21 12.60
CA LEU A 264 -17.87 -4.37 12.16
C LEU A 264 -18.24 -5.67 12.89
N ASP A 265 -18.60 -5.62 14.18
CA ASP A 265 -18.92 -6.80 15.00
C ASP A 265 -20.01 -7.70 14.37
N PRO A 266 -21.16 -7.16 13.86
CA PRO A 266 -22.20 -7.96 13.21
C PRO A 266 -21.74 -8.65 11.92
N LEU A 267 -20.65 -8.18 11.30
CA LEU A 267 -20.11 -8.73 10.06
C LEU A 267 -19.16 -9.91 10.29
N ALA A 268 -18.70 -10.13 11.53
CA ALA A 268 -17.74 -11.18 11.88
C ALA A 268 -18.15 -12.60 11.43
N PRO A 269 -19.43 -13.02 11.51
CA PRO A 269 -19.85 -14.34 11.04
C PRO A 269 -19.69 -14.53 9.53
N TYR A 270 -19.76 -13.45 8.76
CA TYR A 270 -19.69 -13.47 7.29
C TYR A 270 -18.26 -13.31 6.76
N ALA A 271 -17.37 -12.69 7.55
CA ALA A 271 -15.97 -12.45 7.19
C ALA A 271 -15.01 -13.17 8.16
N ARG A 272 -14.58 -14.39 7.81
CA ARG A 272 -13.69 -15.23 8.65
C ARG A 272 -12.39 -14.53 9.11
N TRP A 273 -11.85 -13.62 8.30
CA TRP A 273 -10.65 -12.86 8.63
C TRP A 273 -10.89 -11.74 9.65
N LEU A 274 -12.13 -11.23 9.74
CA LEU A 274 -12.50 -10.07 10.55
C LEU A 274 -12.43 -10.38 12.05
N GLY A 275 -12.76 -11.60 12.48
CA GLY A 275 -12.73 -11.96 13.90
C GLY A 275 -11.37 -11.71 14.58
N LYS A 276 -10.26 -11.99 13.88
CA LYS A 276 -8.91 -11.68 14.41
C LYS A 276 -8.66 -10.18 14.51
N LYS A 277 -9.15 -9.40 13.52
CA LYS A 277 -9.00 -7.94 13.53
C LYS A 277 -9.83 -7.29 14.63
N LEU A 278 -11.04 -7.80 14.89
CA LEU A 278 -11.90 -7.33 15.97
C LEU A 278 -11.28 -7.51 17.36
N VAL A 279 -10.54 -8.61 17.59
CA VAL A 279 -9.78 -8.79 18.83
C VAL A 279 -8.72 -7.70 19.01
N VAL A 280 -8.01 -7.34 17.93
CA VAL A 280 -7.00 -6.26 17.97
C VAL A 280 -7.67 -4.89 18.13
N LEU A 281 -8.80 -4.68 17.48
CA LEU A 281 -9.60 -3.45 17.59
C LEU A 281 -10.09 -3.25 19.03
N ASP A 282 -10.59 -4.29 19.68
CA ASP A 282 -11.02 -4.25 21.08
C ASP A 282 -9.88 -3.85 22.04
N GLN A 283 -8.67 -4.35 21.80
CA GLN A 283 -7.47 -3.94 22.53
C GLN A 283 -7.10 -2.47 22.26
N SER A 284 -7.25 -2.02 21.02
CA SER A 284 -7.03 -0.62 20.63
C SER A 284 -8.02 0.32 21.31
N LEU A 285 -9.31 -0.03 21.31
CA LEU A 285 -10.37 0.73 21.97
C LEU A 285 -10.12 0.81 23.48
N SER A 286 -9.80 -0.33 24.12
CA SER A 286 -9.48 -0.38 25.55
C SER A 286 -8.35 0.58 25.94
N LYS A 287 -7.33 0.72 25.08
CA LYS A 287 -6.22 1.65 25.32
C LYS A 287 -6.64 3.10 25.22
N ILE A 288 -7.49 3.45 24.23
CA ILE A 288 -8.01 4.81 24.08
C ILE A 288 -8.88 5.17 25.29
N GLU A 289 -9.80 4.28 25.68
CA GLU A 289 -10.71 4.49 26.81
C GLU A 289 -9.97 4.61 28.14
N LEU A 290 -8.98 3.75 28.40
CA LEU A 290 -8.15 3.83 29.59
C LEU A 290 -7.36 5.14 29.65
N ALA A 291 -6.86 5.61 28.51
CA ALA A 291 -6.10 6.83 28.44
C ALA A 291 -6.99 8.08 28.64
N SER A 292 -8.20 8.09 28.07
CA SER A 292 -9.23 9.10 28.34
C SER A 292 -9.62 9.12 29.82
N TYR A 293 -9.89 7.95 30.40
CA TYR A 293 -10.21 7.82 31.82
C TYR A 293 -9.12 8.41 32.71
N ASN A 294 -7.86 8.04 32.49
CA ASN A 294 -6.73 8.54 33.28
C ASN A 294 -6.55 10.06 33.15
N LEU A 295 -6.80 10.64 31.96
CA LEU A 295 -6.77 12.09 31.77
C LEU A 295 -7.87 12.80 32.56
N LYS A 296 -9.10 12.28 32.52
CA LYS A 296 -10.24 12.85 33.25
C LYS A 296 -10.05 12.80 34.76
N VAL A 297 -9.57 11.67 35.28
CA VAL A 297 -9.30 11.52 36.72
C VAL A 297 -8.22 12.51 37.16
N ARG A 298 -7.09 12.59 36.44
CA ARG A 298 -6.02 13.56 36.76
C ARG A 298 -6.49 15.01 36.66
N GLY A 299 -7.29 15.34 35.66
CA GLY A 299 -7.86 16.67 35.50
C GLY A 299 -8.82 17.05 36.63
N ALA A 300 -9.57 16.08 37.16
CA ALA A 300 -10.45 16.27 38.31
C ALA A 300 -9.69 16.40 39.65
N GLU A 301 -8.54 15.73 39.79
CA GLU A 301 -7.69 15.80 40.99
C GLU A 301 -6.96 17.16 41.12
N PHE A 302 -6.59 17.78 40.00
CA PHE A 302 -5.80 19.02 39.98
C PHE A 302 -6.42 20.11 39.07
N PRO A 303 -7.58 20.68 39.45
CA PRO A 303 -8.26 21.68 38.61
C PRO A 303 -7.48 22.99 38.43
N ASP A 304 -6.63 23.37 39.39
CA ASP A 304 -5.92 24.67 39.44
C ASP A 304 -4.38 24.56 39.49
N ALA A 305 -3.80 23.42 39.11
CA ALA A 305 -2.35 23.24 39.23
C ALA A 305 -1.57 24.07 38.20
N GLN A 306 -1.38 25.36 38.48
CA GLN A 306 -0.20 26.07 38.00
C GLN A 306 1.03 25.36 38.57
N PRO A 307 2.07 25.08 37.77
CA PRO A 307 3.31 24.51 38.28
C PRO A 307 3.90 25.51 39.28
N ARG A 308 3.84 25.17 40.56
CA ARG A 308 4.46 25.95 41.64
C ARG A 308 5.97 25.71 41.63
N TRP A 309 6.64 26.23 40.62
CA TRP A 309 8.04 26.63 40.74
C TRP A 309 8.04 28.13 40.96
N THR A 310 7.66 28.55 42.17
CA THR A 310 8.04 29.89 42.61
C THR A 310 9.53 29.84 42.87
N GLU A 311 10.27 30.55 42.02
CA GLU A 311 11.59 31.07 42.34
C GLU A 311 11.57 31.69 43.74
N SER A 312 12.06 30.94 44.73
CA SER A 312 12.55 31.50 45.97
C SER A 312 13.50 30.49 46.61
N ASP A 313 14.52 30.09 45.86
CA ASP A 313 15.85 30.02 46.48
C ASP A 313 16.32 31.48 46.61
N GLU A 314 15.72 32.20 47.56
CA GLU A 314 16.46 33.26 48.23
C GLU A 314 17.73 32.58 48.73
N ARG A 315 18.83 32.86 48.04
CA ARG A 315 20.16 32.60 48.57
C ARG A 315 20.17 33.19 49.97
N ASP A 316 20.13 32.34 50.98
CA ASP A 316 20.41 32.68 52.36
C ASP A 316 21.75 33.41 52.38
N SER A 317 21.70 34.75 52.39
CA SER A 317 22.84 35.64 52.55
C SER A 317 23.31 35.69 54.02
N ALA A 318 23.11 34.59 54.76
CA ALA A 318 23.35 34.49 56.19
C ALA A 318 24.40 33.43 56.58
N LEU A 319 25.20 32.92 55.62
CA LEU A 319 26.29 31.96 55.89
C LEU A 319 27.69 32.43 55.46
N GLU A 320 27.91 33.74 55.29
CA GLU A 320 29.25 34.32 55.06
C GLU A 320 29.76 35.22 56.21
N ALA A 321 29.17 35.13 57.40
CA ALA A 321 29.73 35.82 58.56
C ALA A 321 29.55 35.00 59.84
N TYR A 322 30.34 33.92 59.98
CA TYR A 322 30.96 33.49 61.24
C TYR A 322 32.06 32.46 60.99
#